data_AF-A0A2T3NSD2-F1
#
_entry.id   AF-A0A2T3NSD2-F1
#
_cell.length_a   1.000
_cell.length_b   1.000
_cell.length_c   1.000
_cell.angle_alpha   90.00
_cell.angle_beta   90.00
_cell.angle_gamma   90.00
#
_symmetry.space_group_name_H-M   'P 1'
#
loop_
_entity.id
_entity.type
_entity.pdbx_description
1 polymer ?
#
loop_
_entity_poly.entity_id
_entity_poly.type
_entity_poly.pdbx_seq_one_letter_code
_entity_poly.pdbx_strand_id
1 'polypeptide(L)'
;MSTSWTVYIILTFVIIYHHVIYTGIMLWLGKRSQPASKQDNKTEPHTTSPKHLPSVAILIPAHNEEDFIEDKLSNLLMLDYPPAQLSVWICCDGCSDKTAEIIQTWKEKFTQAGIRLECKVESENLGKVVRINQLLGQVQGSVDLIAMSDVSALLSIDALLQATSSFRDPTIGALTCNYLLAEATAGERQYWQLQNTIRQTESHLGSVMGGNGAFYIVRAPLFSRLPEDTINDDFIQTMLVIKQGYQVQFNHFINSVELSPSSEQITYQRRQRIGAGNLQQLIRCRFVFRHSHSGARWLFASGKALRTLMPFILVSYFLLSLSLSIQGSTAAIVLTALQILGYLLSALPLIGIKNKLINKLHYFVSGYVASLVGMVRFLLGHFQDGWRHIPPVSSYQAQSTQLLKRGSDLLLSVTGLLITLPLWPLIALLIKLDSPGPVFYRQMRVGKICEQHVELFEVIKFRSMSANAESNSGAAWALKNDPRITGIGHFLRATRLDELPQFINVLKGDMSLIGPRPERPEFCGRLQNALPFYLERTAGLKPGLTGLAQVNQGYDNNLDDVKNKIGWDHAYALALSSPLQWLKMDIAIIFKTIYIMVRKRGQ
;
A
#
# COMPACT_ATOMS: atom_id res chain seq x y z
N MET A 1 -23.78 -34.43 23.66
CA MET A 1 -22.73 -33.66 22.97
C MET A 1 -22.12 -32.69 23.96
N SER A 2 -20.80 -32.55 24.00
CA SER A 2 -20.19 -31.51 24.84
C SER A 2 -20.54 -30.12 24.30
N THR A 3 -20.53 -29.11 25.17
CA THR A 3 -20.74 -27.70 24.79
C THR A 3 -19.82 -27.28 23.65
N SER A 4 -18.56 -27.75 23.64
CA SER A 4 -17.59 -27.53 22.57
C SER A 4 -18.03 -28.06 21.20
N TRP A 5 -18.64 -29.26 21.15
CA TRP A 5 -19.17 -29.80 19.90
C TRP A 5 -20.39 -29.01 19.38
N THR A 6 -21.25 -28.54 20.28
CA THR A 6 -22.39 -27.68 19.92
C THR A 6 -21.91 -26.36 19.32
N VAL A 7 -20.93 -25.70 19.95
CA VAL A 7 -20.32 -24.47 19.42
C VAL A 7 -19.66 -24.72 18.06
N TYR A 8 -18.93 -25.83 17.91
CA TYR A 8 -18.29 -26.19 16.65
C TYR A 8 -19.30 -26.30 15.50
N ILE A 9 -20.41 -27.00 15.72
CA ILE A 9 -21.48 -27.16 14.71
C ILE A 9 -22.12 -25.81 14.35
N ILE A 10 -22.38 -24.95 15.35
CA ILE A 10 -22.92 -23.61 15.10
C ILE A 10 -21.94 -22.82 14.21
N LEU A 11 -20.64 -22.84 14.51
CA LEU A 11 -19.63 -22.17 13.69
C LEU A 11 -19.56 -22.77 12.28
N THR A 12 -19.64 -24.10 12.13
CA THR A 12 -19.72 -24.75 10.81
C THR A 12 -20.91 -24.23 10.01
N PHE A 13 -22.10 -24.16 10.63
CA PHE A 13 -23.29 -23.63 9.98
C PHE A 13 -23.12 -22.17 9.57
N VAL A 14 -22.55 -21.34 10.43
CA VAL A 14 -22.29 -19.92 10.15
C VAL A 14 -21.31 -19.74 8.98
N ILE A 15 -20.25 -20.55 8.90
CA ILE A 15 -19.29 -20.55 7.79
C ILE A 15 -19.97 -20.93 6.47
N ILE A 16 -20.73 -22.03 6.48
CA ILE A 16 -21.49 -22.50 5.30
C ILE A 16 -22.52 -21.44 4.88
N TYR A 17 -23.23 -20.87 5.85
CA TYR A 17 -24.21 -19.83 5.61
C TYR A 17 -23.59 -18.64 4.88
N HIS A 18 -22.48 -18.11 5.38
CA HIS A 18 -21.87 -16.92 4.77
C HIS A 18 -21.34 -17.16 3.36
N HIS A 19 -20.62 -18.27 3.14
CA HIS A 19 -19.91 -18.50 1.88
C HIS A 19 -20.80 -19.09 0.78
N VAL A 20 -21.74 -19.95 1.16
CA VAL A 20 -22.56 -20.71 0.21
C VAL A 20 -23.99 -20.18 0.18
N ILE A 21 -24.67 -20.19 1.33
CA ILE A 21 -26.12 -19.94 1.38
C ILE A 21 -26.42 -18.47 1.06
N TYR A 22 -25.80 -17.53 1.78
CA TYR A 22 -26.00 -16.09 1.60
C TYR A 22 -25.65 -15.66 0.17
N THR A 23 -24.47 -16.04 -0.32
CA THR A 23 -24.06 -15.75 -1.70
C THR A 23 -25.06 -16.34 -2.71
N GLY A 24 -25.47 -17.59 -2.52
CA GLY A 24 -26.47 -18.24 -3.37
C GLY A 24 -27.82 -17.51 -3.39
N ILE A 25 -28.31 -17.09 -2.22
CA ILE A 25 -29.56 -16.32 -2.08
C ILE A 25 -29.44 -14.98 -2.81
N MET A 26 -28.34 -14.24 -2.61
CA MET A 26 -28.14 -12.94 -3.27
C MET A 26 -28.12 -13.08 -4.79
N LEU A 27 -27.46 -14.11 -5.33
CA LEU A 27 -27.42 -14.35 -6.77
C LEU A 27 -28.76 -14.80 -7.33
N TRP A 28 -29.50 -15.63 -6.58
CA TRP A 28 -30.82 -16.09 -6.98
C TRP A 28 -31.85 -14.94 -6.99
N LEU A 29 -31.84 -14.10 -5.95
CA LEU A 29 -32.67 -12.89 -5.88
C LEU A 29 -32.29 -11.89 -6.97
N GLY A 30 -30.99 -11.72 -7.25
CA GLY A 30 -30.50 -10.83 -8.31
C GLY A 30 -30.96 -11.23 -9.69
N LYS A 31 -30.93 -12.53 -10.04
CA LYS A 31 -31.47 -13.02 -11.31
C LYS A 31 -32.97 -12.76 -11.49
N ARG A 32 -33.74 -12.79 -10.40
CA ARG A 32 -35.20 -12.50 -10.41
C ARG A 32 -35.52 -11.01 -10.37
N SER A 33 -34.57 -10.22 -9.90
CA SER A 33 -34.64 -8.77 -9.77
C SER A 33 -34.18 -8.03 -11.02
N GLN A 34 -33.67 -8.73 -12.05
CA GLN A 34 -33.31 -8.08 -13.30
C GLN A 34 -34.56 -7.46 -13.91
N PRO A 35 -34.50 -6.20 -14.37
CA PRO A 35 -35.63 -5.56 -15.05
C PRO A 35 -36.06 -6.48 -16.19
N ALA A 36 -37.36 -6.72 -16.33
CA ALA A 36 -37.90 -7.44 -17.47
C ALA A 36 -37.45 -6.70 -18.74
N SER A 37 -36.45 -7.24 -19.44
CA SER A 37 -35.73 -6.53 -20.51
C SER A 37 -36.57 -6.34 -21.80
N LYS A 38 -37.90 -6.38 -21.75
CA LYS A 38 -38.75 -6.45 -22.95
C LYS A 38 -40.13 -5.80 -22.90
N GLN A 39 -40.53 -5.05 -21.87
CA GLN A 39 -41.90 -4.48 -21.88
C GLN A 39 -42.09 -3.03 -21.40
N ASP A 40 -41.09 -2.41 -20.75
CA ASP A 40 -41.10 -0.97 -20.46
C ASP A 40 -40.12 -0.20 -21.37
N ASN A 41 -40.18 -0.49 -22.67
CA ASN A 41 -39.67 0.40 -23.73
C ASN A 41 -40.50 1.69 -23.87
N LYS A 42 -41.26 2.07 -22.83
CA LYS A 42 -41.51 3.48 -22.55
C LYS A 42 -40.31 4.04 -21.80
N THR A 43 -39.17 4.12 -22.47
CA THR A 43 -38.47 5.40 -22.48
C THR A 43 -39.49 6.40 -23.00
N GLU A 44 -40.33 6.96 -22.12
CA GLU A 44 -40.74 8.32 -22.38
C GLU A 44 -39.42 9.09 -22.45
N PRO A 45 -39.10 9.74 -23.59
CA PRO A 45 -38.15 10.82 -23.54
C PRO A 45 -38.78 11.82 -22.57
N HIS A 46 -38.37 11.78 -21.31
CA HIS A 46 -38.81 12.75 -20.32
C HIS A 46 -38.26 14.10 -20.75
N THR A 47 -39.05 14.76 -21.57
CA THR A 47 -39.13 16.19 -21.77
C THR A 47 -39.47 16.83 -20.42
N THR A 48 -38.54 16.75 -19.47
CA THR A 48 -38.52 17.73 -18.40
C THR A 48 -38.31 19.06 -19.10
N SER A 49 -39.31 19.93 -19.04
CA SER A 49 -39.08 21.34 -19.31
C SER A 49 -37.83 21.75 -18.51
N PRO A 50 -36.78 22.31 -19.12
CA PRO A 50 -35.48 22.59 -18.48
C PRO A 50 -35.54 23.55 -17.27
N LYS A 51 -36.74 23.98 -16.85
CA LYS A 51 -36.98 24.99 -15.82
C LYS A 51 -36.93 24.47 -14.36
N HIS A 52 -36.86 23.16 -14.10
CA HIS A 52 -36.94 22.61 -12.72
C HIS A 52 -35.99 21.45 -12.41
N LEU A 53 -34.80 21.42 -13.01
CA LEU A 53 -33.75 20.50 -12.55
C LEU A 53 -33.05 21.06 -11.29
N PRO A 54 -32.62 20.22 -10.33
CA PRO A 54 -31.94 20.66 -9.11
C PRO A 54 -30.48 21.06 -9.38
N SER A 55 -29.92 21.89 -8.51
CA SER A 55 -28.50 22.24 -8.57
C SER A 55 -27.61 21.08 -8.09
N VAL A 56 -26.51 20.82 -8.79
CA VAL A 56 -25.57 19.73 -8.52
C VAL A 56 -24.15 20.27 -8.37
N ALA A 57 -23.47 19.90 -7.28
CA ALA A 57 -22.03 20.07 -7.14
C ALA A 57 -21.32 18.72 -7.24
N ILE A 58 -20.32 18.60 -8.11
CA ILE A 58 -19.41 17.44 -8.19
C ILE A 58 -18.14 17.77 -7.41
N LEU A 59 -17.86 17.00 -6.37
CA LEU A 59 -16.68 17.15 -5.51
C LEU A 59 -15.62 16.10 -5.87
N ILE A 60 -14.40 16.56 -6.12
CA ILE A 60 -13.28 15.71 -6.55
C ILE A 60 -12.04 16.05 -5.72
N PRO A 61 -11.69 15.25 -4.70
CA PRO A 61 -10.37 15.29 -4.11
C PRO A 61 -9.36 14.65 -5.07
N ALA A 62 -8.25 15.31 -5.35
CA ALA A 62 -7.21 14.86 -6.28
C ALA A 62 -5.83 14.87 -5.61
N HIS A 63 -5.03 13.83 -5.83
CA HIS A 63 -3.62 13.78 -5.42
C HIS A 63 -2.80 13.03 -6.46
N ASN A 64 -1.95 13.75 -7.18
CA ASN A 64 -1.09 13.23 -8.24
C ASN A 64 -1.83 12.37 -9.29
N GLU A 65 -2.75 13.00 -10.02
CA GLU A 65 -3.65 12.36 -10.99
C GLU A 65 -3.44 12.93 -12.42
N GLU A 66 -2.21 13.36 -12.76
CA GLU A 66 -1.92 14.01 -14.06
C GLU A 66 -2.30 13.16 -15.28
N ASP A 67 -2.23 11.83 -15.15
CA ASP A 67 -2.54 10.88 -16.22
C ASP A 67 -4.03 10.85 -16.61
N PHE A 68 -4.95 11.15 -15.68
CA PHE A 68 -6.39 10.96 -15.88
C PHE A 68 -7.22 12.24 -15.74
N ILE A 69 -6.66 13.29 -15.14
CA ILE A 69 -7.40 14.51 -14.84
C ILE A 69 -7.93 15.22 -16.10
N GLU A 70 -7.19 15.14 -17.21
CA GLU A 70 -7.62 15.74 -18.47
C GLU A 70 -8.87 15.04 -19.05
N ASP A 71 -8.86 13.70 -19.10
CA ASP A 71 -10.01 12.90 -19.53
C ASP A 71 -11.22 13.16 -18.62
N LYS A 72 -10.99 13.30 -17.32
CA LYS A 72 -12.05 13.62 -16.36
C LYS A 72 -12.67 14.98 -16.64
N LEU A 73 -11.87 16.03 -16.83
CA LEU A 73 -12.35 17.38 -17.10
C LEU A 73 -13.12 17.44 -18.42
N SER A 74 -12.64 16.75 -19.46
CA SER A 74 -13.33 16.56 -20.73
C SER A 74 -14.69 15.89 -20.54
N ASN A 75 -14.74 14.79 -19.79
CA ASN A 75 -15.97 14.07 -19.49
C ASN A 75 -17.00 14.92 -18.74
N LEU A 76 -16.56 15.75 -17.78
CA LEU A 76 -17.43 16.63 -17.02
C LEU A 76 -18.04 17.76 -17.87
N LEU A 77 -17.30 18.29 -18.85
CA LEU A 77 -17.84 19.26 -19.81
C LEU A 77 -18.89 18.66 -20.76
N MET A 78 -18.78 17.35 -21.01
CA MET A 78 -19.67 16.64 -21.92
C MET A 78 -20.96 16.14 -21.25
N LEU A 79 -21.13 16.34 -19.94
CA LEU A 79 -22.35 15.92 -19.25
C LEU A 79 -23.57 16.68 -19.79
N ASP A 80 -24.62 15.94 -20.13
CA ASP A 80 -25.90 16.48 -20.58
C ASP A 80 -26.68 17.01 -19.37
N TYR A 81 -26.30 18.19 -18.90
CA TYR A 81 -26.92 18.87 -17.77
C TYR A 81 -26.87 20.39 -17.93
N PRO A 82 -27.88 21.16 -17.48
CA PRO A 82 -27.87 22.62 -17.61
C PRO A 82 -26.62 23.24 -16.95
N PRO A 83 -25.80 24.01 -17.69
CA PRO A 83 -24.55 24.56 -17.16
C PRO A 83 -24.72 25.40 -15.90
N ALA A 84 -25.79 26.22 -15.85
CA ALA A 84 -26.12 27.07 -14.70
C ALA A 84 -26.46 26.28 -13.41
N GLN A 85 -26.74 24.98 -13.53
CA GLN A 85 -27.08 24.11 -12.41
C GLN A 85 -25.96 23.14 -12.05
N LEU A 86 -24.85 23.14 -12.80
CA LEU A 86 -23.70 22.27 -12.57
C LEU A 86 -22.53 23.10 -12.04
N SER A 87 -21.92 22.62 -10.96
CA SER A 87 -20.64 23.11 -10.48
C SER A 87 -19.69 21.97 -10.19
N VAL A 88 -18.40 22.19 -10.46
CA VAL A 88 -17.33 21.23 -10.24
C VAL A 88 -16.33 21.85 -9.27
N TRP A 89 -16.02 21.12 -8.21
CA TRP A 89 -15.15 21.58 -7.14
C TRP A 89 -14.05 20.55 -6.92
N ILE A 90 -12.82 20.95 -7.21
CA ILE A 90 -11.65 20.09 -7.14
C ILE A 90 -10.72 20.59 -6.03
N CYS A 91 -10.22 19.68 -5.21
CA CYS A 91 -9.20 19.99 -4.21
C CYS A 91 -7.94 19.16 -4.46
N CYS A 92 -6.86 19.81 -4.88
CA CYS A 92 -5.54 19.20 -5.02
C CYS A 92 -4.85 19.13 -3.65
N ASP A 93 -4.58 17.92 -3.17
CA ASP A 93 -4.10 17.63 -1.82
C ASP A 93 -2.58 17.39 -1.79
N GLY A 94 -1.77 18.45 -1.80
CA GLY A 94 -0.32 18.32 -1.82
C GLY A 94 0.22 17.66 -3.09
N CYS A 95 -0.34 17.99 -4.26
CA CYS A 95 0.14 17.46 -5.53
C CYS A 95 1.55 17.95 -5.85
N SER A 96 2.42 17.03 -6.28
CA SER A 96 3.79 17.30 -6.75
C SER A 96 3.93 17.24 -8.27
N ASP A 97 2.89 16.77 -8.96
CA ASP A 97 2.83 16.60 -10.41
C ASP A 97 2.06 17.75 -11.09
N LYS A 98 1.75 17.61 -12.38
CA LYS A 98 1.08 18.66 -13.16
C LYS A 98 -0.43 18.72 -12.96
N THR A 99 -1.01 17.95 -12.05
CA THR A 99 -2.48 17.89 -11.85
C THR A 99 -3.10 19.28 -11.68
N ALA A 100 -2.52 20.10 -10.80
CA ALA A 100 -3.03 21.43 -10.52
C ALA A 100 -2.91 22.37 -11.73
N GLU A 101 -1.80 22.31 -12.46
CA GLU A 101 -1.55 23.11 -13.67
C GLU A 101 -2.58 22.78 -14.76
N ILE A 102 -2.83 21.49 -15.01
CA ILE A 102 -3.82 21.02 -15.98
C ILE A 102 -5.20 21.60 -15.63
N ILE A 103 -5.64 21.49 -14.37
CA ILE A 103 -6.96 22.02 -13.96
C ILE A 103 -7.06 23.54 -14.20
N GLN A 104 -6.00 24.31 -13.97
CA GLN A 104 -6.01 25.76 -14.21
C GLN A 104 -6.20 26.08 -15.71
N THR A 105 -5.55 25.35 -16.61
CA THR A 105 -5.71 25.57 -18.06
C THR A 105 -7.12 25.28 -18.56
N TRP A 106 -7.87 24.42 -17.87
CA TRP A 106 -9.24 24.07 -18.23
C TRP A 106 -10.31 25.05 -17.69
N LYS A 107 -9.97 25.93 -16.74
CA LYS A 107 -10.93 26.91 -16.19
C LYS A 107 -11.58 27.79 -17.25
N GLU A 108 -10.84 28.19 -18.28
CA GLU A 108 -11.36 29.00 -19.37
C GLU A 108 -12.45 28.25 -20.15
N LYS A 109 -12.21 26.97 -20.49
CA LYS A 109 -13.18 26.12 -21.20
C LYS A 109 -14.48 25.95 -20.41
N PHE A 110 -14.37 25.73 -19.09
CA PHE A 110 -15.54 25.64 -18.20
C PHE A 110 -16.31 26.96 -18.12
N THR A 111 -15.59 28.08 -18.03
CA THR A 111 -16.20 29.42 -18.02
C THR A 111 -16.96 29.71 -19.31
N GLN A 112 -16.39 29.37 -20.46
CA GLN A 112 -17.06 29.49 -21.77
C GLN A 112 -18.29 28.60 -21.89
N ALA A 113 -18.27 27.41 -21.27
CA ALA A 113 -19.42 26.51 -21.21
C ALA A 113 -20.50 26.97 -20.19
N GLY A 114 -20.22 27.98 -19.36
CA GLY A 114 -21.12 28.44 -18.30
C GLY A 114 -21.19 27.50 -17.09
N ILE A 115 -20.20 26.63 -16.91
CA ILE A 115 -20.10 25.69 -15.78
C ILE A 115 -19.07 26.24 -14.78
N ARG A 116 -19.44 26.32 -13.50
CA ARG A 116 -18.50 26.80 -12.48
C ARG A 116 -17.47 25.72 -12.15
N LEU A 117 -16.19 25.98 -12.41
CA LEU A 117 -15.06 25.14 -11.99
C LEU A 117 -14.22 25.86 -10.93
N GLU A 118 -14.24 25.33 -9.71
CA GLU A 118 -13.40 25.79 -8.60
C GLU A 118 -12.29 24.78 -8.33
N CYS A 119 -11.07 25.27 -8.20
CA CYS A 119 -9.90 24.43 -7.88
C CYS A 119 -9.13 25.05 -6.72
N LYS A 120 -9.07 24.31 -5.60
CA LYS A 120 -8.27 24.66 -4.43
C LYS A 120 -7.01 23.81 -4.41
N VAL A 121 -5.86 24.47 -4.32
CA VAL A 121 -4.55 23.81 -4.26
C VAL A 121 -4.00 23.98 -2.86
N GLU A 122 -3.72 22.85 -2.22
CA GLU A 122 -3.18 22.78 -0.87
C GLU A 122 -1.76 22.23 -0.95
N SER A 123 -0.83 22.82 -0.19
CA SER A 123 0.59 22.42 -0.21
C SER A 123 0.87 21.14 0.57
N GLU A 124 0.06 20.85 1.59
CA GLU A 124 0.23 19.69 2.46
C GLU A 124 -0.79 18.60 2.10
N ASN A 125 -0.34 17.35 2.07
CA ASN A 125 -1.23 16.20 1.92
C ASN A 125 -1.82 15.84 3.31
N LEU A 126 -3.09 16.18 3.53
CA LEU A 126 -3.83 15.88 4.77
C LEU A 126 -4.84 14.73 4.58
N GLY A 127 -5.02 14.27 3.35
CA GLY A 127 -5.81 13.12 2.97
C GLY A 127 -7.21 13.44 2.49
N LYS A 128 -7.76 12.49 1.70
CA LYS A 128 -9.05 12.60 1.01
C LYS A 128 -10.19 13.08 1.90
N VAL A 129 -10.33 12.55 3.11
CA VAL A 129 -11.47 12.88 3.99
C VAL A 129 -11.43 14.32 4.47
N VAL A 130 -10.24 14.84 4.80
CA VAL A 130 -10.04 16.24 5.18
C VAL A 130 -10.46 17.15 4.01
N ARG A 131 -10.06 16.81 2.78
CA ARG A 131 -10.41 17.58 1.59
C ARG A 131 -11.89 17.47 1.21
N ILE A 132 -12.51 16.31 1.40
CA ILE A 132 -13.97 16.17 1.27
C ILE A 132 -14.70 17.10 2.25
N ASN A 133 -14.33 17.08 3.53
CA ASN A 133 -14.96 17.94 4.55
C ASN A 133 -14.78 19.43 4.24
N GLN A 134 -13.60 19.80 3.73
CA GLN A 134 -13.27 21.15 3.33
C GLN A 134 -14.13 21.63 2.15
N LEU A 135 -14.25 20.81 1.09
CA LEU A 135 -15.12 21.09 -0.06
C LEU A 135 -16.60 21.15 0.35
N LEU A 136 -17.04 20.22 1.19
CA LEU A 136 -18.41 20.17 1.70
C LEU A 136 -18.80 21.48 2.41
N GLY A 137 -17.89 22.04 3.22
CA GLY A 137 -18.11 23.31 3.91
C GLY A 137 -18.38 24.51 2.98
N GLN A 138 -18.00 24.43 1.71
CA GLN A 138 -18.19 25.50 0.72
C GLN A 138 -19.47 25.33 -0.10
N VAL A 139 -19.89 24.08 -0.35
CA VAL A 139 -20.99 23.79 -1.29
C VAL A 139 -22.31 23.44 -0.62
N GLN A 140 -22.31 22.89 0.59
CA GLN A 140 -23.49 22.22 1.14
C GLN A 140 -24.73 23.12 1.28
N GLY A 141 -24.53 24.42 1.52
CA GLY A 141 -25.62 25.39 1.66
C GLY A 141 -26.09 26.02 0.35
N SER A 142 -25.45 25.73 -0.78
CA SER A 142 -25.71 26.39 -2.07
C SER A 142 -26.23 25.47 -3.17
N VAL A 143 -26.28 24.15 -2.93
CA VAL A 143 -26.76 23.17 -3.90
C VAL A 143 -27.76 22.19 -3.31
N ASP A 144 -28.57 21.57 -4.17
CA ASP A 144 -29.56 20.56 -3.78
C ASP A 144 -28.94 19.16 -3.68
N LEU A 145 -28.00 18.84 -4.58
CA LEU A 145 -27.35 17.54 -4.69
C LEU A 145 -25.83 17.68 -4.71
N ILE A 146 -25.14 16.75 -4.03
CA ILE A 146 -23.69 16.64 -4.00
C ILE A 146 -23.29 15.28 -4.55
N ALA A 147 -22.52 15.28 -5.62
CA ALA A 147 -21.92 14.09 -6.20
C ALA A 147 -20.43 14.02 -5.82
N MET A 148 -19.98 12.82 -5.53
CA MET A 148 -18.58 12.48 -5.34
C MET A 148 -18.12 11.68 -6.54
N SER A 149 -16.93 11.98 -7.05
CA SER A 149 -16.34 11.23 -8.16
C SER A 149 -14.83 11.16 -8.00
N ASP A 150 -14.26 9.99 -8.26
CA ASP A 150 -12.81 9.86 -8.39
C ASP A 150 -12.34 10.43 -9.75
N VAL A 151 -11.08 10.86 -9.83
CA VAL A 151 -10.51 11.45 -11.06
C VAL A 151 -10.46 10.42 -12.19
N SER A 152 -10.04 9.20 -11.88
CA SER A 152 -9.90 8.10 -12.84
C SER A 152 -11.23 7.47 -13.28
N ALA A 153 -12.38 7.92 -12.75
CA ALA A 153 -13.70 7.39 -13.08
C ALA A 153 -14.49 8.33 -13.99
N LEU A 154 -14.70 7.95 -15.26
CA LEU A 154 -15.56 8.67 -16.20
C LEU A 154 -17.03 8.34 -15.99
N LEU A 155 -17.92 9.30 -16.24
CA LEU A 155 -19.37 9.16 -16.06
C LEU A 155 -20.08 9.06 -17.41
N SER A 156 -21.20 8.34 -17.46
CA SER A 156 -22.09 8.42 -18.63
C SER A 156 -22.61 9.86 -18.81
N ILE A 157 -22.74 10.28 -20.07
CA ILE A 157 -23.12 11.65 -20.44
C ILE A 157 -24.44 12.08 -19.77
N ASP A 158 -25.40 11.17 -19.64
CA ASP A 158 -26.73 11.39 -19.06
C ASP A 158 -26.79 11.14 -17.54
N ALA A 159 -25.65 10.87 -16.87
CA ALA A 159 -25.61 10.40 -15.48
C ALA A 159 -26.41 11.29 -14.51
N LEU A 160 -26.31 12.61 -14.65
CA LEU A 160 -27.01 13.56 -13.75
C LEU A 160 -28.52 13.62 -14.01
N LEU A 161 -28.97 13.45 -15.26
CA LEU A 161 -30.39 13.36 -15.60
C LEU A 161 -31.01 12.08 -15.02
N GLN A 162 -30.29 10.96 -15.13
CA GLN A 162 -30.72 9.69 -14.53
C GLN A 162 -30.78 9.77 -13.00
N ALA A 163 -29.79 10.44 -12.38
CA ALA A 163 -29.75 10.65 -10.95
C ALA A 163 -30.94 11.51 -10.46
N THR A 164 -31.18 12.64 -11.11
CA THR A 164 -32.27 13.57 -10.75
C THR A 164 -33.65 12.96 -10.92
N SER A 165 -33.84 12.11 -11.94
CA SER A 165 -35.07 11.31 -12.06
C SER A 165 -35.31 10.41 -10.85
N SER A 166 -34.25 9.76 -10.34
CA SER A 166 -34.35 8.87 -9.18
C SER A 166 -34.65 9.66 -7.90
N PHE A 167 -34.08 10.85 -7.73
CA PHE A 167 -34.36 11.74 -6.58
C PHE A 167 -35.76 12.38 -6.59
N ARG A 168 -36.63 12.07 -7.56
CA ARG A 168 -38.05 12.43 -7.45
C ARG A 168 -38.75 11.71 -6.31
N ASP A 169 -38.26 10.52 -5.94
CA ASP A 169 -38.71 9.84 -4.73
C ASP A 169 -38.07 10.53 -3.49
N PRO A 170 -38.89 11.10 -2.58
CA PRO A 170 -38.37 11.79 -1.40
C PRO A 170 -37.72 10.84 -0.39
N THR A 171 -37.98 9.53 -0.47
CA THR A 171 -37.39 8.52 0.43
C THR A 171 -35.94 8.19 0.08
N ILE A 172 -35.52 8.48 -1.16
CA ILE A 172 -34.17 8.25 -1.64
C ILE A 172 -33.27 9.41 -1.20
N GLY A 173 -32.24 9.11 -0.41
CA GLY A 173 -31.27 10.07 0.06
C GLY A 173 -29.95 10.04 -0.70
N ALA A 174 -29.59 8.89 -1.30
CA ALA A 174 -28.38 8.75 -2.10
C ALA A 174 -28.53 7.69 -3.19
N LEU A 175 -27.68 7.80 -4.22
CA LEU A 175 -27.60 6.89 -5.35
C LEU A 175 -26.17 6.41 -5.58
N THR A 176 -26.07 5.18 -6.03
CA THR A 176 -24.85 4.52 -6.51
C THR A 176 -25.10 3.99 -7.91
N CYS A 177 -24.04 3.68 -8.65
CA CYS A 177 -24.14 3.38 -10.08
C CYS A 177 -23.41 2.10 -10.49
N ASN A 178 -23.58 1.69 -11.75
CA ASN A 178 -22.78 0.62 -12.33
C ASN A 178 -21.30 1.01 -12.33
N TYR A 179 -20.46 0.14 -11.77
CA TYR A 179 -19.02 0.24 -11.89
C TYR A 179 -18.52 -0.65 -13.02
N LEU A 180 -17.80 -0.05 -13.96
CA LEU A 180 -17.24 -0.69 -15.14
C LEU A 180 -15.73 -0.39 -15.19
N LEU A 181 -14.97 -1.28 -15.80
CA LEU A 181 -13.55 -1.09 -16.08
C LEU A 181 -13.39 -0.83 -17.58
N ALA A 182 -12.63 0.19 -17.97
CA ALA A 182 -12.33 0.48 -19.37
C ALA A 182 -11.58 -0.69 -20.02
N GLU A 183 -10.51 -1.14 -19.37
CA GLU A 183 -9.72 -2.30 -19.76
C GLU A 183 -9.91 -3.42 -18.74
N ALA A 184 -10.71 -4.43 -19.08
CA ALA A 184 -11.04 -5.53 -18.17
C ALA A 184 -10.75 -6.88 -18.82
N THR A 185 -10.06 -7.75 -18.10
CA THR A 185 -10.01 -9.18 -18.46
C THR A 185 -11.41 -9.79 -18.38
N ALA A 186 -11.63 -10.92 -19.06
CA ALA A 186 -12.92 -11.63 -19.00
C ALA A 186 -13.31 -12.00 -17.56
N GLY A 187 -12.34 -12.33 -16.71
CA GLY A 187 -12.57 -12.65 -15.30
C GLY A 187 -12.99 -11.44 -14.47
N GLU A 188 -12.33 -10.29 -14.66
CA GLU A 188 -12.67 -9.05 -13.95
C GLU A 188 -14.04 -8.51 -14.35
N ARG A 189 -14.36 -8.58 -15.65
CA ARG A 189 -15.67 -8.18 -16.15
C ARG A 189 -16.78 -9.03 -15.52
N GLN A 190 -16.61 -10.35 -15.46
CA GLN A 190 -17.55 -11.25 -14.78
C GLN A 190 -17.67 -10.93 -13.29
N TYR A 191 -16.55 -10.65 -12.61
CA TYR A 191 -16.54 -10.29 -11.21
C TYR A 191 -17.33 -8.99 -10.94
N TRP A 192 -17.09 -7.94 -11.72
CA TRP A 192 -17.79 -6.66 -11.53
C TRP A 192 -19.26 -6.71 -11.94
N GLN A 193 -19.62 -7.48 -12.97
CA GLN A 193 -21.02 -7.79 -13.28
C GLN A 193 -21.73 -8.47 -12.11
N LEU A 194 -21.04 -9.41 -11.45
CA LEU A 194 -21.55 -10.06 -10.23
C LEU A 194 -21.77 -9.06 -9.10
N GLN A 195 -20.80 -8.16 -8.86
CA GLN A 195 -20.91 -7.14 -7.82
C GLN A 195 -22.05 -6.15 -8.09
N ASN A 196 -22.21 -5.68 -9.33
CA ASN A 196 -23.30 -4.79 -9.71
C ASN A 196 -24.66 -5.49 -9.53
N THR A 197 -24.78 -6.77 -9.90
CA THR A 197 -26.00 -7.57 -9.66
C THR A 197 -26.32 -7.67 -8.17
N ILE A 198 -25.30 -7.87 -7.32
CA ILE A 198 -25.47 -7.91 -5.86
C ILE A 198 -25.96 -6.55 -5.35
N ARG A 199 -25.34 -5.43 -5.78
CA ARG A 199 -25.77 -4.07 -5.39
C ARG A 199 -27.21 -3.77 -5.81
N GLN A 200 -27.60 -4.16 -7.01
CA GLN A 200 -28.99 -4.05 -7.46
C GLN A 200 -29.95 -4.84 -6.57
N THR A 201 -29.56 -6.06 -6.19
CA THR A 201 -30.34 -6.90 -5.26
C THR A 201 -30.44 -6.24 -3.87
N GLU A 202 -29.35 -5.70 -3.35
CA GLU A 202 -29.33 -4.96 -2.08
C GLU A 202 -30.28 -3.77 -2.13
N SER A 203 -30.28 -3.03 -3.24
CA SER A 203 -31.17 -1.90 -3.48
C SER A 203 -32.64 -2.30 -3.41
N HIS A 204 -33.04 -3.43 -4.01
CA HIS A 204 -34.44 -3.90 -3.97
C HIS A 204 -34.85 -4.43 -2.60
N LEU A 205 -33.92 -5.04 -1.86
CA LEU A 205 -34.21 -5.61 -0.54
C LEU A 205 -34.21 -4.57 0.58
N GLY A 206 -33.72 -3.36 0.32
CA GLY A 206 -33.92 -2.22 1.22
C GLY A 206 -33.01 -1.05 0.93
N SER A 207 -31.69 -1.28 0.86
CA SER A 207 -30.71 -0.25 0.49
C SER A 207 -29.37 -0.89 0.18
N VAL A 208 -28.63 -0.24 -0.71
CA VAL A 208 -27.26 -0.63 -1.05
C VAL A 208 -26.36 -0.45 0.17
N MET A 209 -25.57 -1.48 0.48
CA MET A 209 -24.65 -1.47 1.61
C MET A 209 -23.30 -0.90 1.17
N GLY A 210 -23.26 0.42 0.97
CA GLY A 210 -22.06 1.18 0.63
C GLY A 210 -21.99 1.69 -0.81
N GLY A 211 -21.41 2.88 -0.99
CA GLY A 211 -21.10 3.46 -2.30
C GLY A 211 -20.08 2.66 -3.11
N ASN A 212 -19.91 3.03 -4.37
CA ASN A 212 -18.68 2.84 -5.12
C ASN A 212 -17.95 4.19 -5.12
N GLY A 213 -16.70 4.21 -4.64
CA GLY A 213 -15.88 5.43 -4.60
C GLY A 213 -15.78 6.18 -5.94
N ALA A 214 -15.90 5.45 -7.05
CA ALA A 214 -15.89 6.01 -8.41
C ALA A 214 -16.96 7.08 -8.65
N PHE A 215 -18.21 6.83 -8.24
CA PHE A 215 -19.29 7.81 -8.34
C PHE A 215 -20.46 7.49 -7.41
N TYR A 216 -20.84 8.44 -6.57
CA TYR A 216 -22.11 8.39 -5.85
C TYR A 216 -22.64 9.80 -5.64
N ILE A 217 -23.95 9.94 -5.52
CA ILE A 217 -24.61 11.24 -5.37
C ILE A 217 -25.59 11.21 -4.20
N VAL A 218 -25.66 12.29 -3.44
CA VAL A 218 -26.41 12.41 -2.19
C VAL A 218 -27.16 13.74 -2.18
N ARG A 219 -28.33 13.79 -1.53
CA ARG A 219 -28.97 15.08 -1.22
C ARG A 219 -28.06 15.90 -0.32
N ALA A 220 -27.81 17.16 -0.68
CA ALA A 220 -26.86 18.02 0.03
C ALA A 220 -27.12 18.11 1.55
N PRO A 221 -28.37 18.22 2.04
CA PRO A 221 -28.65 18.26 3.48
C PRO A 221 -28.29 16.97 4.24
N LEU A 222 -28.24 15.83 3.54
CA LEU A 222 -27.93 14.53 4.14
C LEU A 222 -26.43 14.22 4.10
N PHE A 223 -25.66 14.97 3.30
CA PHE A 223 -24.22 14.80 3.23
C PHE A 223 -23.60 15.24 4.55
N SER A 224 -22.88 14.35 5.22
CA SER A 224 -22.38 14.58 6.57
C SER A 224 -20.88 14.75 6.55
N ARG A 225 -20.34 15.55 7.48
CA ARG A 225 -18.89 15.57 7.70
C ARG A 225 -18.42 14.21 8.21
N LEU A 226 -17.34 13.73 7.64
CA LEU A 226 -16.74 12.43 7.98
C LEU A 226 -15.62 12.64 9.02
N PRO A 227 -15.49 11.75 10.03
CA PRO A 227 -14.31 11.75 10.89
C PRO A 227 -13.02 11.55 10.08
N GLU A 228 -11.93 12.24 10.43
CA GLU A 228 -10.69 12.24 9.64
C GLU A 228 -10.04 10.85 9.50
N ASP A 229 -10.18 10.00 10.51
CA ASP A 229 -9.71 8.60 10.52
C ASP A 229 -10.58 7.66 9.66
N THR A 230 -11.55 8.17 8.89
CA THR A 230 -12.42 7.34 8.03
C THR A 230 -11.62 6.70 6.90
N ILE A 231 -11.60 5.36 6.88
CA ILE A 231 -10.82 4.60 5.88
C ILE A 231 -11.55 4.49 4.54
N ASN A 232 -12.86 4.23 4.58
CA ASN A 232 -13.75 4.03 3.42
C ASN A 232 -14.88 5.07 3.46
N ASP A 233 -14.64 6.24 2.86
CA ASP A 233 -15.54 7.39 2.89
C ASP A 233 -16.87 7.11 2.16
N ASP A 234 -16.83 6.52 0.98
CA ASP A 234 -17.99 6.13 0.16
C ASP A 234 -19.01 5.25 0.91
N PHE A 235 -18.51 4.28 1.66
CA PHE A 235 -19.32 3.39 2.48
C PHE A 235 -19.91 4.13 3.68
N ILE A 236 -19.11 4.89 4.43
CA ILE A 236 -19.60 5.58 5.63
C ILE A 236 -20.60 6.65 5.24
N GLN A 237 -20.36 7.38 4.16
CA GLN A 237 -21.23 8.47 3.70
C GLN A 237 -22.63 7.97 3.36
N THR A 238 -22.72 6.91 2.55
CA THR A 238 -24.01 6.25 2.23
C THR A 238 -24.67 5.65 3.47
N MET A 239 -23.90 5.14 4.43
CA MET A 239 -24.47 4.62 5.67
C MET A 239 -25.04 5.71 6.59
N LEU A 240 -24.42 6.90 6.61
CA LEU A 240 -24.96 8.04 7.36
C LEU A 240 -26.28 8.55 6.79
N VAL A 241 -26.51 8.39 5.47
CA VAL A 241 -27.81 8.64 4.84
C VAL A 241 -28.87 7.67 5.37
N ILE A 242 -28.54 6.38 5.48
CA ILE A 242 -29.42 5.37 6.09
C ILE A 242 -29.67 5.65 7.57
N LYS A 243 -28.65 6.12 8.31
CA LYS A 243 -28.80 6.53 9.71
C LYS A 243 -29.85 7.63 9.89
N GLN A 244 -29.96 8.51 8.89
CA GLN A 244 -30.93 9.61 8.86
C GLN A 244 -32.34 9.16 8.40
N GLY A 245 -32.54 7.87 8.09
CA GLY A 245 -33.84 7.29 7.74
C GLY A 245 -34.13 7.24 6.24
N TYR A 246 -33.16 7.59 5.39
CA TYR A 246 -33.31 7.57 3.92
C TYR A 246 -32.76 6.29 3.31
N GLN A 247 -33.17 6.01 2.07
CA GLN A 247 -32.69 4.87 1.31
C GLN A 247 -31.51 5.22 0.40
N VAL A 248 -30.63 4.24 0.19
CA VAL A 248 -29.55 4.30 -0.82
C VAL A 248 -29.92 3.36 -1.95
N GLN A 249 -30.11 3.90 -3.15
CA GLN A 249 -30.52 3.11 -4.31
C GLN A 249 -29.35 2.84 -5.27
N PHE A 250 -29.43 1.73 -5.98
CA PHE A 250 -28.57 1.43 -7.13
C PHE A 250 -29.32 1.78 -8.42
N ASN A 251 -28.77 2.69 -9.23
CA ASN A 251 -29.31 3.00 -10.54
C ASN A 251 -28.43 2.37 -11.63
N HIS A 252 -29.00 1.42 -12.37
CA HIS A 252 -28.26 0.68 -13.41
C HIS A 252 -28.04 1.50 -14.70
N PHE A 253 -28.78 2.59 -14.91
CA PHE A 253 -28.63 3.42 -16.12
C PHE A 253 -27.43 4.38 -16.00
N ILE A 254 -26.99 4.67 -14.78
CA ILE A 254 -25.78 5.45 -14.54
C ILE A 254 -24.57 4.52 -14.62
N ASN A 255 -23.60 4.86 -15.47
CA ASN A 255 -22.34 4.11 -15.58
C ASN A 255 -21.16 4.97 -15.15
N SER A 256 -20.31 4.42 -14.29
CA SER A 256 -18.96 4.93 -14.00
C SER A 256 -17.93 3.97 -14.59
N VAL A 257 -17.06 4.47 -15.47
CA VAL A 257 -16.01 3.71 -16.15
C VAL A 257 -14.65 4.09 -15.59
N GLU A 258 -14.00 3.14 -14.92
CA GLU A 258 -12.66 3.30 -14.37
C GLU A 258 -11.59 3.17 -15.47
N LEU A 259 -10.76 4.20 -15.61
CA LEU A 259 -9.63 4.23 -16.55
C LEU A 259 -8.36 3.61 -15.98
N SER A 260 -8.18 3.67 -14.66
CA SER A 260 -6.97 3.13 -14.05
C SER A 260 -6.89 1.61 -14.24
N PRO A 261 -5.78 1.08 -14.77
CA PRO A 261 -5.62 -0.36 -14.89
C PRO A 261 -5.75 -0.98 -13.51
N SER A 262 -6.59 -2.01 -13.39
CA SER A 262 -6.63 -2.83 -12.20
C SER A 262 -5.22 -3.37 -11.97
N SER A 263 -4.53 -2.85 -10.95
CA SER A 263 -3.22 -3.39 -10.58
C SER A 263 -3.43 -4.87 -10.24
N GLU A 264 -3.10 -5.77 -11.17
CA GLU A 264 -3.30 -7.23 -11.01
C GLU A 264 -2.60 -7.76 -9.73
N GLN A 265 -1.72 -6.96 -9.14
CA GLN A 265 -1.27 -7.07 -7.76
C GLN A 265 -2.10 -6.17 -6.84
N ILE A 266 -3.19 -6.71 -6.27
CA ILE A 266 -3.71 -6.18 -5.01
C ILE A 266 -2.62 -6.46 -3.96
N THR A 267 -1.76 -5.48 -3.70
CA THR A 267 -0.69 -5.57 -2.70
C THR A 267 -1.27 -6.03 -1.36
N TYR A 268 -0.55 -6.88 -0.64
CA TYR A 268 -0.93 -7.36 0.70
C TYR A 268 -1.37 -6.22 1.64
N GLN A 269 -0.72 -5.05 1.55
CA GLN A 269 -1.08 -3.83 2.28
C GLN A 269 -2.49 -3.29 1.94
N ARG A 270 -2.91 -3.32 0.66
CA ARG A 270 -4.26 -2.89 0.26
C ARG A 270 -5.33 -3.78 0.90
N ARG A 271 -5.07 -5.09 1.01
CA ARG A 271 -5.96 -6.04 1.71
C ARG A 271 -6.03 -5.78 3.21
N GLN A 272 -4.91 -5.43 3.84
CA GLN A 272 -4.89 -5.02 5.24
C GLN A 272 -5.74 -3.77 5.47
N ARG A 273 -5.61 -2.75 4.61
CA ARG A 273 -6.45 -1.54 4.68
C ARG A 273 -7.94 -1.86 4.50
N ILE A 274 -8.29 -2.75 3.56
CA ILE A 274 -9.68 -3.23 3.40
C ILE A 274 -10.18 -3.92 4.67
N GLY A 275 -9.36 -4.79 5.29
CA GLY A 275 -9.71 -5.46 6.55
C GLY A 275 -9.95 -4.48 7.70
N ALA A 276 -9.05 -3.51 7.88
CA ALA A 276 -9.19 -2.43 8.84
C ALA A 276 -10.47 -1.61 8.59
N GLY A 277 -10.71 -1.23 7.34
CA GLY A 277 -11.91 -0.51 6.92
C GLY A 277 -13.19 -1.29 7.22
N ASN A 278 -13.26 -2.59 6.92
CA ASN A 278 -14.41 -3.44 7.23
C ASN A 278 -14.71 -3.48 8.74
N LEU A 279 -13.69 -3.56 9.60
CA LEU A 279 -13.89 -3.53 11.05
C LEU A 279 -14.37 -2.15 11.53
N GLN A 280 -13.80 -1.07 11.02
CA GLN A 280 -14.27 0.28 11.31
C GLN A 280 -15.74 0.46 10.88
N GLN A 281 -16.12 -0.04 9.70
CA GLN A 281 -17.50 -0.04 9.21
C GLN A 281 -18.44 -0.80 10.15
N LEU A 282 -18.08 -2.00 10.59
CA LEU A 282 -18.89 -2.79 11.53
C LEU A 282 -19.12 -2.02 12.85
N ILE A 283 -18.08 -1.40 13.38
CA ILE A 283 -18.14 -0.65 14.64
C ILE A 283 -19.01 0.61 14.48
N ARG A 284 -18.78 1.41 13.44
CA ARG A 284 -19.47 2.70 13.23
C ARG A 284 -20.91 2.52 12.78
N CYS A 285 -21.18 1.52 11.95
CA CYS A 285 -22.49 1.24 11.38
C CYS A 285 -23.33 0.27 12.23
N ARG A 286 -22.96 0.03 13.50
CA ARG A 286 -23.74 -0.83 14.42
C ARG A 286 -25.19 -0.38 14.61
N PHE A 287 -25.50 0.89 14.33
CA PHE A 287 -26.86 1.42 14.39
C PHE A 287 -27.78 0.72 13.37
N VAL A 288 -27.24 0.17 12.28
CA VAL A 288 -28.03 -0.52 11.24
C VAL A 288 -28.78 -1.72 11.83
N PHE A 289 -28.23 -2.39 12.85
CA PHE A 289 -28.93 -3.49 13.55
C PHE A 289 -30.23 -3.06 14.24
N ARG A 290 -30.38 -1.76 14.53
CA ARG A 290 -31.59 -1.17 15.13
C ARG A 290 -32.45 -0.43 14.10
N HIS A 291 -32.09 -0.47 12.83
CA HIS A 291 -32.82 0.21 11.76
C HIS A 291 -34.20 -0.44 11.54
N SER A 292 -35.20 0.37 11.19
CA SER A 292 -36.59 -0.07 10.98
C SER A 292 -36.71 -1.13 9.87
N HIS A 293 -36.00 -0.93 8.76
CA HIS A 293 -36.01 -1.83 7.60
C HIS A 293 -35.35 -3.19 7.91
N SER A 294 -36.14 -4.26 7.92
CA SER A 294 -35.68 -5.64 8.17
C SER A 294 -34.67 -6.14 7.13
N GLY A 295 -34.88 -5.80 5.86
CA GLY A 295 -33.95 -6.15 4.79
C GLY A 295 -32.56 -5.52 4.96
N ALA A 296 -32.49 -4.26 5.37
CA ALA A 296 -31.22 -3.57 5.62
C ALA A 296 -30.46 -4.22 6.79
N ARG A 297 -31.18 -4.61 7.86
CA ARG A 297 -30.62 -5.37 8.98
C ARG A 297 -30.03 -6.70 8.53
N TRP A 298 -30.76 -7.45 7.73
CA TRP A 298 -30.33 -8.75 7.23
C TRP A 298 -29.11 -8.65 6.30
N LEU A 299 -29.13 -7.71 5.35
CA LEU A 299 -28.03 -7.46 4.42
C LEU A 299 -26.76 -7.03 5.16
N PHE A 300 -26.88 -6.12 6.12
CA PHE A 300 -25.74 -5.68 6.92
C PHE A 300 -25.19 -6.82 7.79
N ALA A 301 -26.05 -7.56 8.49
CA ALA A 301 -25.66 -8.69 9.34
C ALA A 301 -24.95 -9.80 8.53
N SER A 302 -25.59 -10.26 7.46
CA SER A 302 -25.17 -11.46 6.71
C SER A 302 -24.07 -11.15 5.71
N GLY A 303 -24.09 -9.95 5.12
CA GLY A 303 -23.14 -9.53 4.08
C GLY A 303 -21.91 -8.81 4.62
N LYS A 304 -22.08 -7.84 5.53
CA LYS A 304 -20.98 -6.96 5.98
C LYS A 304 -20.41 -7.38 7.33
N ALA A 305 -21.27 -7.58 8.34
CA ALA A 305 -20.84 -7.94 9.68
C ALA A 305 -20.22 -9.34 9.71
N LEU A 306 -20.89 -10.33 9.12
CA LEU A 306 -20.37 -11.69 9.11
C LEU A 306 -19.06 -11.83 8.32
N ARG A 307 -18.92 -11.09 7.21
CA ARG A 307 -17.65 -11.01 6.45
C ARG A 307 -16.51 -10.48 7.30
N THR A 308 -16.79 -9.45 8.09
CA THR A 308 -15.82 -8.80 8.97
C THR A 308 -15.43 -9.71 10.15
N LEU A 309 -16.38 -10.46 10.69
CA LEU A 309 -16.16 -11.40 11.79
C LEU A 309 -15.55 -12.74 11.34
N MET A 310 -15.63 -13.07 10.05
CA MET A 310 -15.18 -14.36 9.52
C MET A 310 -13.72 -14.71 9.82
N PRO A 311 -12.72 -13.81 9.71
CA PRO A 311 -11.35 -14.15 10.10
C PRO A 311 -11.25 -14.63 11.55
N PHE A 312 -11.98 -13.99 12.47
CA PHE A 312 -12.02 -14.40 13.89
C PHE A 312 -12.73 -15.74 14.06
N ILE A 313 -13.87 -15.93 13.38
CA ILE A 313 -14.62 -17.20 13.39
C ILE A 313 -13.74 -18.35 12.91
N LEU A 314 -12.98 -18.18 11.83
CA LEU A 314 -12.10 -19.23 11.29
C LEU A 314 -10.96 -19.58 12.25
N VAL A 315 -10.36 -18.60 12.93
CA VAL A 315 -9.34 -18.84 13.96
C VAL A 315 -9.94 -19.59 15.14
N SER A 316 -11.09 -19.15 15.64
CA SER A 316 -11.79 -19.84 16.74
C SER A 316 -12.21 -21.27 16.35
N TYR A 317 -12.66 -21.47 15.11
CA TYR A 317 -13.02 -22.78 14.57
C TYR A 317 -11.84 -23.75 14.57
N PHE A 318 -10.67 -23.29 14.12
CA PHE A 318 -9.44 -24.08 14.13
C PHE A 318 -9.01 -24.43 15.57
N LEU A 319 -8.95 -23.44 16.47
CA LEU A 319 -8.56 -23.65 17.86
C LEU A 319 -9.51 -24.62 18.58
N LEU A 320 -10.81 -24.55 18.31
CA LEU A 320 -11.81 -25.44 18.88
C LEU A 320 -11.64 -26.88 18.37
N SER A 321 -11.39 -27.07 17.07
CA SER A 321 -11.07 -28.40 16.53
C SER A 321 -9.79 -28.98 17.12
N LEU A 322 -8.76 -28.17 17.29
CA LEU A 322 -7.49 -28.58 17.89
C LEU A 322 -7.66 -28.98 19.35
N SER A 323 -8.43 -28.21 20.12
CA SER A 323 -8.74 -28.53 21.52
C SER A 323 -9.50 -29.86 21.65
N LEU A 324 -10.52 -30.09 20.82
CA LEU A 324 -11.26 -31.35 20.77
C LEU A 324 -10.41 -32.55 20.31
N SER A 325 -9.43 -32.30 19.44
CA SER A 325 -8.44 -33.29 19.00
C SER A 325 -7.53 -33.72 20.15
N ILE A 326 -7.02 -32.76 20.93
CA ILE A 326 -6.18 -33.02 22.12
C ILE A 326 -6.96 -33.81 23.19
N GLN A 327 -8.27 -33.60 23.30
CA GLN A 327 -9.16 -34.37 24.19
C GLN A 327 -9.42 -35.80 23.71
N GLY A 328 -8.83 -36.24 22.60
CA GLY A 328 -8.89 -37.61 22.10
C GLY A 328 -10.07 -37.93 21.20
N SER A 329 -10.81 -36.93 20.70
CA SER A 329 -11.91 -37.18 19.77
C SER A 329 -11.39 -37.51 18.36
N THR A 330 -11.68 -38.72 17.88
CA THR A 330 -11.28 -39.20 16.54
C THR A 330 -11.77 -38.30 15.41
N ALA A 331 -13.04 -37.86 15.47
CA ALA A 331 -13.61 -36.94 14.49
C ALA A 331 -12.86 -35.59 14.47
N ALA A 332 -12.52 -35.05 15.64
CA ALA A 332 -11.79 -33.79 15.74
C ALA A 332 -10.34 -33.90 15.25
N ILE A 333 -9.68 -35.05 15.46
CA ILE A 333 -8.34 -35.34 14.92
C ILE A 333 -8.37 -35.25 13.39
N VAL A 334 -9.32 -35.94 12.74
CA VAL A 334 -9.47 -35.92 11.28
C VAL A 334 -9.76 -34.50 10.78
N LEU A 335 -10.69 -33.78 11.40
CA LEU A 335 -11.05 -32.41 11.02
C LEU A 335 -9.89 -31.42 11.19
N THR A 336 -9.09 -31.59 12.24
CA THR A 336 -7.90 -30.75 12.47
C THR A 336 -6.82 -31.06 11.44
N ALA A 337 -6.58 -32.35 11.15
CA ALA A 337 -5.61 -32.77 10.13
C ALA A 337 -5.97 -32.24 8.74
N LEU A 338 -7.25 -32.28 8.36
CA LEU A 338 -7.75 -31.71 7.11
C LEU A 338 -7.54 -30.19 7.02
N GLN A 339 -7.77 -29.47 8.12
CA GLN A 339 -7.51 -28.02 8.18
C GLN A 339 -6.03 -27.71 8.04
N ILE A 340 -5.15 -28.41 8.77
CA ILE A 340 -3.70 -28.27 8.67
C ILE A 340 -3.23 -28.52 7.23
N LEU A 341 -3.71 -29.62 6.62
CA LEU A 341 -3.40 -29.93 5.23
C LEU A 341 -3.86 -28.81 4.28
N GLY A 342 -5.07 -28.28 4.45
CA GLY A 342 -5.58 -27.16 3.66
C GLY A 342 -4.71 -25.91 3.78
N TYR A 343 -4.27 -25.55 4.99
CA TYR A 343 -3.38 -24.41 5.20
C TYR A 343 -1.99 -24.63 4.62
N LEU A 344 -1.42 -25.83 4.77
CA LEU A 344 -0.14 -26.20 4.14
C LEU A 344 -0.22 -26.12 2.60
N LEU A 345 -1.29 -26.65 2.01
CA LEU A 345 -1.54 -26.53 0.57
C LEU A 345 -1.64 -25.07 0.15
N SER A 346 -2.34 -24.23 0.92
CA SER A 346 -2.45 -22.80 0.64
C SER A 346 -1.10 -22.05 0.69
N ALA A 347 -0.09 -22.58 1.38
CA ALA A 347 1.23 -21.98 1.48
C ALA A 347 2.17 -22.39 0.33
N LEU A 348 1.86 -23.45 -0.43
CA LEU A 348 2.70 -23.95 -1.52
C LEU A 348 3.08 -22.90 -2.60
N PRO A 349 2.21 -21.95 -2.99
CA PRO A 349 2.59 -20.91 -3.95
C PRO A 349 3.72 -20.01 -3.47
N LEU A 350 3.92 -19.88 -2.14
CA LEU A 350 5.04 -19.11 -1.56
C LEU A 350 6.40 -19.76 -1.82
N ILE A 351 6.41 -21.07 -2.10
CA ILE A 351 7.62 -21.87 -2.39
C ILE A 351 7.75 -22.11 -3.91
N GLY A 352 6.89 -21.48 -4.72
CA GLY A 352 6.95 -21.54 -6.19
C GLY A 352 6.13 -22.65 -6.85
N ILE A 353 5.41 -23.47 -6.07
CA ILE A 353 4.52 -24.51 -6.61
C ILE A 353 3.19 -23.85 -6.99
N LYS A 354 2.92 -23.74 -8.30
CA LYS A 354 1.72 -23.07 -8.83
C LYS A 354 0.77 -24.07 -9.46
N ASN A 355 -0.50 -24.02 -9.05
CA ASN A 355 -1.61 -24.76 -9.68
C ASN A 355 -2.87 -23.89 -9.55
N LYS A 356 -3.78 -23.91 -10.53
CA LYS A 356 -5.04 -23.15 -10.51
C LYS A 356 -5.83 -23.35 -9.21
N LEU A 357 -5.95 -24.58 -8.71
CA LEU A 357 -6.71 -24.85 -7.48
C LEU A 357 -5.97 -24.34 -6.24
N ILE A 358 -4.66 -24.59 -6.17
CA ILE A 358 -3.79 -24.14 -5.07
C ILE A 358 -3.75 -22.60 -5.01
N ASN A 359 -3.68 -21.93 -6.16
CA ASN A 359 -3.69 -20.48 -6.25
C ASN A 359 -5.01 -19.88 -5.77
N LYS A 360 -6.16 -20.51 -6.09
CA LYS A 360 -7.47 -20.10 -5.55
C LYS A 360 -7.53 -20.27 -4.03
N LEU A 361 -7.02 -21.39 -3.51
CA LEU A 361 -6.96 -21.65 -2.07
C LEU A 361 -6.05 -20.65 -1.36
N HIS A 362 -4.86 -20.40 -1.91
CA HIS A 362 -3.92 -19.40 -1.42
C HIS A 362 -4.55 -18.00 -1.41
N TYR A 363 -5.20 -17.60 -2.50
CA TYR A 363 -5.90 -16.32 -2.59
C TYR A 363 -6.98 -16.17 -1.50
N PHE A 364 -7.75 -17.23 -1.26
CA PHE A 364 -8.79 -17.24 -0.23
C PHE A 364 -8.20 -17.11 1.19
N VAL A 365 -7.22 -17.95 1.54
CA VAL A 365 -6.59 -17.95 2.87
C VAL A 365 -5.81 -16.67 3.12
N SER A 366 -4.95 -16.25 2.18
CA SER A 366 -4.16 -15.02 2.29
C SER A 366 -5.04 -13.77 2.40
N GLY A 367 -6.23 -13.77 1.77
CA GLY A 367 -7.24 -12.72 1.91
C GLY A 367 -7.71 -12.56 3.36
N TYR A 368 -8.08 -13.65 4.03
CA TYR A 368 -8.51 -13.60 5.44
C TYR A 368 -7.38 -13.27 6.40
N VAL A 369 -6.18 -13.80 6.17
CA VAL A 369 -4.99 -13.46 6.98
C VAL A 369 -4.65 -11.98 6.87
N ALA A 370 -4.59 -11.43 5.65
CA ALA A 370 -4.34 -10.01 5.44
C ALA A 370 -5.42 -9.15 6.12
N SER A 371 -6.69 -9.56 5.99
CA SER A 371 -7.82 -8.88 6.62
C SER A 371 -7.68 -8.85 8.15
N LEU A 372 -7.39 -10.00 8.78
CA LEU A 372 -7.18 -10.12 10.22
C LEU A 372 -6.02 -9.25 10.71
N VAL A 373 -4.88 -9.27 10.01
CA VAL A 373 -3.73 -8.43 10.36
C VAL A 373 -4.10 -6.94 10.28
N GLY A 374 -4.85 -6.54 9.25
CA GLY A 374 -5.37 -5.18 9.12
C GLY A 374 -6.28 -4.77 10.29
N MET A 375 -7.19 -5.66 10.68
CA MET A 375 -8.10 -5.46 11.81
C MET A 375 -7.37 -5.30 13.14
N VAL A 376 -6.38 -6.16 13.42
CA VAL A 376 -5.57 -6.07 14.64
C VAL A 376 -4.78 -4.76 14.67
N ARG A 377 -4.17 -4.37 13.54
CA ARG A 377 -3.46 -3.08 13.43
C ARG A 377 -4.37 -1.88 13.65
N PHE A 378 -5.62 -1.93 13.17
CA PHE A 378 -6.63 -0.91 13.44
C PHE A 378 -6.95 -0.79 14.93
N LEU A 379 -7.16 -1.92 15.62
CA LEU A 379 -7.40 -1.92 17.07
C LEU A 379 -6.21 -1.38 17.88
N LEU A 380 -4.98 -1.53 17.35
CA LEU A 380 -3.76 -0.97 17.94
C LEU A 380 -3.50 0.50 17.57
N GLY A 381 -4.36 1.14 16.76
CA GLY A 381 -4.26 2.56 16.41
C GLY A 381 -3.42 2.90 15.17
N HIS A 382 -2.94 1.90 14.40
CA HIS A 382 -2.02 2.12 13.27
C HIS A 382 -2.67 2.70 11.99
N PHE A 383 -3.93 3.15 12.06
CA PHE A 383 -4.69 3.72 10.93
C PHE A 383 -5.29 5.10 11.27
N GLN A 384 -4.75 5.78 12.30
CA GLN A 384 -5.23 7.11 12.71
C GLN A 384 -4.76 8.22 11.77
N ASP A 385 -3.64 8.02 11.08
CA ASP A 385 -3.12 8.96 10.08
C ASP A 385 -3.73 8.64 8.72
N GLY A 386 -4.25 9.66 8.02
CA GLY A 386 -5.08 9.58 6.81
C GLY A 386 -4.44 8.93 5.58
N TRP A 387 -4.81 9.38 4.37
CA TRP A 387 -4.29 8.80 3.12
C TRP A 387 -2.76 8.76 3.16
N ARG A 388 -2.22 7.55 2.95
CA ARG A 388 -0.80 7.21 2.76
C ARG A 388 0.14 8.41 2.86
N HIS A 389 0.80 8.54 4.00
CA HIS A 389 2.23 8.82 3.95
C HIS A 389 2.80 7.90 2.86
N ILE A 390 3.47 8.47 1.85
CA ILE A 390 4.45 7.74 1.04
C ILE A 390 5.17 6.85 2.06
N PRO A 391 5.04 5.51 1.96
CA PRO A 391 5.41 4.66 3.07
C PRO A 391 6.88 4.97 3.27
N PRO A 392 7.27 5.40 4.49
CA PRO A 392 8.48 6.19 4.61
C PRO A 392 9.62 5.39 4.03
N VAL A 393 10.69 5.98 3.51
CA VAL A 393 11.82 5.23 2.92
C VAL A 393 12.27 3.99 3.75
N SER A 394 12.06 4.02 5.07
CA SER A 394 12.20 2.91 6.02
C SER A 394 11.22 1.73 5.87
N SER A 395 10.21 1.80 4.99
CA SER A 395 9.03 0.92 4.90
C SER A 395 9.20 -0.27 3.96
N TYR A 396 10.26 -0.26 3.14
CA TYR A 396 10.67 -1.41 2.32
C TYR A 396 11.18 -2.60 3.15
N GLN A 397 11.47 -2.36 4.44
CA GLN A 397 12.01 -3.38 5.33
C GLN A 397 10.92 -3.78 6.33
N ALA A 398 10.61 -5.08 6.41
CA ALA A 398 9.74 -5.55 7.46
C ALA A 398 10.39 -5.26 8.83
N GLN A 399 9.65 -4.72 9.79
CA GLN A 399 10.15 -4.41 11.14
C GLN A 399 10.81 -5.64 11.80
N SER A 400 10.26 -6.83 11.56
CA SER A 400 10.85 -8.09 11.99
C SER A 400 12.23 -8.33 11.38
N THR A 401 12.42 -8.02 10.09
CA THR A 401 13.72 -8.14 9.42
C THR A 401 14.72 -7.15 10.01
N GLN A 402 14.31 -5.90 10.28
CA GLN A 402 15.20 -4.90 10.90
C GLN A 402 15.69 -5.34 12.29
N LEU A 403 14.78 -5.84 13.13
CA LEU A 403 15.12 -6.32 14.47
C LEU A 403 16.04 -7.55 14.41
N LEU A 404 15.69 -8.55 13.59
CA LEU A 404 16.51 -9.76 13.43
C LEU A 404 17.88 -9.45 12.83
N LYS A 405 17.92 -8.58 11.82
CA LYS A 405 19.17 -8.11 11.21
C LYS A 405 20.03 -7.37 12.20
N ARG A 406 19.45 -6.46 13.00
CA ARG A 406 20.20 -5.74 14.04
C ARG A 406 20.76 -6.71 15.10
N GLY A 407 19.97 -7.69 15.53
CA GLY A 407 20.43 -8.75 16.44
C GLY A 407 21.59 -9.55 15.86
N SER A 408 21.49 -9.95 14.59
CA SER A 408 22.55 -10.66 13.85
C SER A 408 23.80 -9.81 13.69
N ASP A 409 23.67 -8.54 13.32
CA ASP A 409 24.79 -7.60 13.14
C ASP A 409 25.58 -7.43 14.45
N LEU A 410 24.87 -7.27 15.57
CA LEU A 410 25.48 -7.14 16.90
C LEU A 410 26.21 -8.44 17.29
N LEU A 411 25.54 -9.59 17.18
CA LEU A 411 26.12 -10.89 17.55
C LEU A 411 27.38 -11.20 16.74
N LEU A 412 27.31 -11.05 15.42
CA LEU A 412 28.43 -11.32 14.52
C LEU A 412 29.57 -10.31 14.70
N SER A 413 29.26 -9.03 14.95
CA SER A 413 30.29 -8.01 15.15
C SER A 413 31.01 -8.15 16.48
N VAL A 414 30.30 -8.48 17.57
CA VAL A 414 30.92 -8.79 18.86
C VAL A 414 31.81 -10.01 18.73
N THR A 415 31.32 -11.07 18.08
CA THR A 415 32.10 -12.30 17.83
C THR A 415 33.36 -12.00 17.01
N GLY A 416 33.21 -11.24 15.91
CA GLY A 416 34.33 -10.82 15.05
C GLY A 416 35.35 -9.96 15.79
N LEU A 417 34.90 -9.05 16.67
CA LEU A 417 35.79 -8.26 17.51
C LEU A 417 36.56 -9.13 18.49
N LEU A 418 35.90 -10.01 19.24
CA LEU A 418 36.57 -10.89 20.21
C LEU A 418 37.63 -11.78 19.56
N ILE A 419 37.32 -12.34 18.38
CA ILE A 419 38.26 -13.19 17.63
C ILE A 419 39.46 -12.37 17.12
N THR A 420 39.22 -11.14 16.65
CA THR A 420 40.27 -10.35 16.01
C THR A 420 41.06 -9.47 16.97
N LEU A 421 40.52 -9.13 18.14
CA LEU A 421 41.14 -8.23 19.13
C LEU A 421 42.58 -8.62 19.49
N PRO A 422 42.93 -9.91 19.70
CA PRO A 422 44.32 -10.30 19.98
C PRO A 422 45.31 -9.95 18.86
N LEU A 423 44.84 -9.80 17.61
CA LEU A 423 45.66 -9.45 16.45
C LEU A 423 45.92 -7.94 16.33
N TRP A 424 45.11 -7.10 16.99
CA TRP A 424 45.18 -5.64 16.83
C TRP A 424 46.50 -5.03 17.30
N PRO A 425 47.10 -5.43 18.44
CA PRO A 425 48.42 -4.93 18.83
C PRO A 425 49.52 -5.25 17.81
N LEU A 426 49.47 -6.44 17.22
CA LEU A 426 50.42 -6.86 16.18
C LEU A 426 50.25 -6.01 14.91
N ILE A 427 49.02 -5.82 14.45
CA ILE A 427 48.71 -4.96 13.30
C ILE A 427 49.14 -3.51 13.57
N ALA A 428 48.87 -2.99 14.77
CA ALA A 428 49.26 -1.64 15.17
C ALA A 428 50.78 -1.45 15.16
N LEU A 429 51.54 -2.44 15.65
CA LEU A 429 52.99 -2.44 15.60
C LEU A 429 53.51 -2.42 14.16
N LEU A 430 52.99 -3.29 13.30
CA LEU A 430 53.39 -3.35 11.88
C LEU A 430 53.13 -2.02 11.17
N ILE A 431 51.99 -1.37 11.42
CA ILE A 431 51.66 -0.06 10.83
C ILE A 431 52.61 1.05 11.31
N LYS A 432 53.03 1.00 12.57
CA LYS A 432 53.96 1.97 13.17
C LYS A 432 55.40 1.79 12.68
N LEU A 433 55.80 0.55 12.41
CA LEU A 433 57.12 0.24 11.83
C LEU A 433 57.20 0.60 10.34
N ASP A 434 56.08 0.52 9.62
CA ASP A 434 56.03 0.77 8.17
C ASP A 434 55.99 2.27 7.82
N SER A 435 55.29 3.11 8.61
CA SER A 435 55.22 4.56 8.35
C SER A 435 54.88 5.42 9.59
N PRO A 436 55.35 6.69 9.67
CA PRO A 436 55.00 7.59 10.77
C PRO A 436 53.52 8.01 10.75
N GLY A 437 52.93 8.28 11.93
CA GLY A 437 51.56 8.78 12.11
C GLY A 437 50.61 7.84 12.90
N PRO A 438 49.28 8.06 12.88
CA PRO A 438 48.31 7.31 13.68
C PRO A 438 48.02 5.90 13.13
N VAL A 439 47.68 4.96 14.02
CA VAL A 439 47.33 3.56 13.65
C VAL A 439 45.97 3.48 12.97
N PHE A 440 45.00 4.23 13.49
CA PHE A 440 43.65 4.28 12.93
C PHE A 440 43.52 5.41 11.93
N TYR A 441 42.86 5.11 10.81
CA TYR A 441 42.40 6.07 9.83
C TYR A 441 40.90 6.31 10.03
N ARG A 442 40.50 7.58 9.98
CA ARG A 442 39.11 8.02 10.10
C ARG A 442 38.72 8.86 8.91
N GLN A 443 37.52 8.64 8.38
CA GLN A 443 37.02 9.37 7.21
C GLN A 443 35.51 9.53 7.26
N MET A 444 35.03 10.72 6.91
CA MET A 444 33.60 10.99 6.78
C MET A 444 32.99 10.23 5.62
N ARG A 445 31.84 9.61 5.88
CA ARG A 445 31.10 8.78 4.94
C ARG A 445 29.61 9.05 5.04
N VAL A 446 28.92 8.87 3.92
CA VAL A 446 27.45 8.94 3.87
C VAL A 446 26.88 7.69 4.52
N GLY A 447 26.09 7.92 5.57
CA GLY A 447 25.38 6.95 6.37
C GLY A 447 24.02 6.60 5.79
N LYS A 448 23.07 6.28 6.67
CA LYS A 448 21.68 6.03 6.29
C LYS A 448 21.04 7.33 5.81
N ILE A 449 20.31 7.26 4.70
CA ILE A 449 19.48 8.38 4.24
C ILE A 449 18.08 8.20 4.82
N CYS A 450 17.62 9.20 5.55
CA CYS A 450 16.28 9.33 6.09
C CYS A 450 15.51 10.39 5.29
N GLU A 451 14.19 10.43 5.42
CA GLU A 451 13.36 11.34 4.62
C GLU A 451 13.66 12.82 4.86
N GLN A 452 14.09 13.14 6.09
CA GLN A 452 14.30 14.50 6.54
C GLN A 452 15.78 14.90 6.57
N HIS A 453 16.71 13.94 6.53
CA HIS A 453 18.14 14.21 6.63
C HIS A 453 19.01 13.04 6.14
N VAL A 454 20.26 13.35 5.82
CA VAL A 454 21.31 12.36 5.51
C VAL A 454 22.22 12.23 6.73
N GLU A 455 22.34 11.03 7.29
CA GLU A 455 23.28 10.78 8.37
C GLU A 455 24.71 10.73 7.83
N LEU A 456 25.65 11.38 8.50
CA LEU A 456 27.07 11.30 8.20
C LEU A 456 27.79 10.66 9.39
N PHE A 457 28.77 9.80 9.11
CA PHE A 457 29.55 9.13 10.16
C PHE A 457 31.02 8.97 9.78
N GLU A 458 31.87 8.80 10.79
CA GLU A 458 33.28 8.48 10.59
C GLU A 458 33.49 6.97 10.51
N VAL A 459 33.94 6.47 9.35
CA VAL A 459 34.41 5.09 9.24
C VAL A 459 35.78 4.96 9.92
N ILE A 460 35.97 3.90 10.71
CA ILE A 460 37.23 3.61 11.39
C ILE A 460 37.91 2.43 10.69
N LYS A 461 39.16 2.60 10.26
CA LYS A 461 39.98 1.54 9.63
C LYS A 461 41.38 1.51 10.23
N PHE A 462 42.09 0.42 10.03
CA PHE A 462 43.54 0.47 10.15
C PHE A 462 44.13 1.23 8.98
N ARG A 463 45.16 2.02 9.25
CA ARG A 463 45.83 2.80 8.22
C ARG A 463 46.58 1.87 7.25
N SER A 464 46.22 1.95 5.98
CA SER A 464 46.87 1.22 4.88
C SER A 464 47.56 2.14 3.86
N MET A 465 47.50 3.45 4.05
CA MET A 465 48.07 4.48 3.16
C MET A 465 48.93 5.46 3.97
N SER A 466 49.85 6.16 3.30
CA SER A 466 50.68 7.18 3.95
C SER A 466 49.81 8.28 4.59
N ALA A 467 50.27 8.86 5.72
CA ALA A 467 49.48 9.86 6.45
C ALA A 467 49.17 11.12 5.61
N ASN A 468 50.02 11.42 4.62
CA ASN A 468 49.88 12.55 3.70
C ASN A 468 49.34 12.15 2.32
N ALA A 469 48.71 10.97 2.19
CA ALA A 469 48.28 10.41 0.91
C ALA A 469 47.32 11.31 0.09
N GLU A 470 46.57 12.21 0.73
CA GLU A 470 45.59 13.08 0.06
C GLU A 470 45.98 14.57 0.10
N SER A 471 47.15 14.95 0.64
CA SER A 471 47.51 16.36 0.88
C SER A 471 47.65 17.20 -0.40
N ASN A 472 48.01 16.56 -1.53
CA ASN A 472 48.26 17.25 -2.81
C ASN A 472 47.16 17.00 -3.87
N SER A 473 46.32 15.97 -3.72
CA SER A 473 45.36 15.53 -4.75
C SER A 473 43.89 15.76 -4.40
N GLY A 474 43.58 16.04 -3.13
CA GLY A 474 42.20 16.01 -2.63
C GLY A 474 41.58 14.60 -2.70
N ALA A 475 40.25 14.53 -2.57
CA ALA A 475 39.49 13.28 -2.60
C ALA A 475 39.59 12.60 -3.98
N ALA A 476 40.27 11.45 -4.04
CA ALA A 476 40.42 10.66 -5.27
C ALA A 476 40.04 9.19 -5.04
N TRP A 477 39.47 8.53 -6.05
CA TRP A 477 39.30 7.07 -6.03
C TRP A 477 40.65 6.36 -5.95
N ALA A 478 40.69 5.24 -5.24
CA ALA A 478 41.89 4.42 -5.14
C ALA A 478 42.07 3.64 -6.45
N LEU A 479 43.23 3.81 -7.10
CA LEU A 479 43.56 3.08 -8.32
C LEU A 479 44.00 1.65 -7.99
N LYS A 480 43.95 0.76 -8.99
CA LYS A 480 44.57 -0.57 -8.89
C LYS A 480 46.09 -0.38 -8.79
N ASN A 481 46.71 -0.90 -7.71
CA ASN A 481 48.12 -0.64 -7.34
C ASN A 481 48.43 0.85 -7.07
N ASP A 482 47.60 1.49 -6.24
CA ASP A 482 47.78 2.88 -5.86
C ASP A 482 49.13 3.13 -5.14
N PRO A 483 49.98 4.06 -5.62
CA PRO A 483 51.30 4.32 -5.05
C PRO A 483 51.25 4.92 -3.63
N ARG A 484 50.06 5.33 -3.16
CA ARG A 484 49.86 5.87 -1.81
C ARG A 484 49.76 4.77 -0.74
N ILE A 485 49.61 3.51 -1.14
CA ILE A 485 49.50 2.34 -0.25
C ILE A 485 50.89 1.96 0.28
N THR A 486 50.99 1.66 1.57
CA THR A 486 52.28 1.25 2.19
C THR A 486 52.55 -0.25 1.99
N GLY A 487 53.76 -0.72 2.28
CA GLY A 487 54.14 -2.12 2.11
C GLY A 487 53.26 -3.08 2.92
N ILE A 488 53.05 -2.78 4.22
CA ILE A 488 52.09 -3.50 5.06
C ILE A 488 50.65 -3.21 4.61
N GLY A 489 50.38 -2.00 4.13
CA GLY A 489 49.08 -1.60 3.61
C GLY A 489 48.55 -2.50 2.49
N HIS A 490 49.42 -2.94 1.58
CA HIS A 490 49.05 -3.92 0.54
C HIS A 490 48.55 -5.23 1.14
N PHE A 491 49.25 -5.76 2.16
CA PHE A 491 48.82 -6.98 2.84
C PHE A 491 47.48 -6.79 3.56
N LEU A 492 47.29 -5.68 4.27
CA LEU A 492 46.06 -5.40 5.01
C LEU A 492 44.85 -5.29 4.09
N ARG A 493 44.98 -4.64 2.92
CA ARG A 493 43.88 -4.50 1.95
C ARG A 493 43.57 -5.80 1.22
N ALA A 494 44.60 -6.54 0.79
CA ALA A 494 44.45 -7.85 0.13
C ALA A 494 43.67 -8.85 0.98
N THR A 495 43.89 -8.81 2.30
CA THR A 495 43.22 -9.66 3.30
C THR A 495 41.98 -9.02 3.92
N ARG A 496 41.71 -7.74 3.62
CA ARG A 496 40.68 -6.89 4.24
C ARG A 496 40.79 -6.75 5.76
N LEU A 497 41.98 -7.00 6.31
CA LEU A 497 42.26 -6.78 7.73
C LEU A 497 42.21 -5.29 8.08
N ASP A 498 42.40 -4.40 7.10
CA ASP A 498 42.26 -2.96 7.31
C ASP A 498 40.85 -2.53 7.75
N GLU A 499 39.82 -3.32 7.40
CA GLU A 499 38.43 -2.99 7.67
C GLU A 499 37.91 -3.51 9.02
N LEU A 500 38.69 -4.31 9.76
CA LEU A 500 38.29 -4.88 11.05
C LEU A 500 37.80 -3.84 12.08
N PRO A 501 38.40 -2.65 12.20
CA PRO A 501 37.92 -1.66 13.16
C PRO A 501 36.49 -1.17 12.90
N GLN A 502 35.94 -1.37 11.70
CA GLN A 502 34.56 -1.00 11.36
C GLN A 502 33.51 -1.82 12.13
N PHE A 503 33.88 -2.96 12.74
CA PHE A 503 32.97 -3.62 13.68
C PHE A 503 32.53 -2.69 14.82
N ILE A 504 33.39 -1.73 15.23
CA ILE A 504 33.03 -0.69 16.20
C ILE A 504 31.89 0.19 15.65
N ASN A 505 31.93 0.58 14.37
CA ASN A 505 30.85 1.33 13.73
C ASN A 505 29.54 0.53 13.67
N VAL A 506 29.63 -0.79 13.45
CA VAL A 506 28.45 -1.67 13.51
C VAL A 506 27.86 -1.70 14.92
N LEU A 507 28.69 -1.81 15.96
CA LEU A 507 28.21 -1.77 17.35
C LEU A 507 27.54 -0.42 17.70
N LYS A 508 28.18 0.71 17.34
CA LYS A 508 27.61 2.06 17.52
C LYS A 508 26.28 2.26 16.79
N GLY A 509 26.06 1.51 15.72
CA GLY A 509 24.85 1.60 14.92
C GLY A 509 24.98 2.49 13.69
N ASP A 510 26.17 3.02 13.42
CA ASP A 510 26.45 3.81 12.21
C ASP A 510 26.42 2.93 10.94
N MET A 511 26.76 1.65 11.10
CA MET A 511 26.85 0.66 10.02
C MET A 511 26.09 -0.63 10.34
N SER A 512 25.86 -1.43 9.31
CA SER A 512 25.47 -2.85 9.38
C SER A 512 26.64 -3.72 8.92
N LEU A 513 26.63 -5.01 9.25
CA LEU A 513 27.64 -5.93 8.74
C LEU A 513 27.51 -6.07 7.22
N ILE A 514 26.27 -6.13 6.74
CA ILE A 514 25.94 -6.31 5.33
C ILE A 514 24.97 -5.23 4.87
N GLY A 515 25.33 -4.53 3.80
CA GLY A 515 24.57 -3.43 3.25
C GLY A 515 25.32 -2.72 2.12
N PRO A 516 24.70 -1.72 1.47
CA PRO A 516 25.38 -0.91 0.46
C PRO A 516 26.65 -0.27 1.02
N ARG A 517 27.74 -0.28 0.25
CA ARG A 517 29.00 0.30 0.72
C ARG A 517 28.88 1.83 0.81
N PRO A 518 29.31 2.47 1.90
CA PRO A 518 29.15 3.91 2.10
C PRO A 518 30.11 4.70 1.20
N GLU A 519 29.57 5.75 0.57
CA GLU A 519 30.35 6.64 -0.31
C GLU A 519 30.89 7.87 0.43
N ARG A 520 31.89 8.53 -0.15
CA ARG A 520 32.36 9.84 0.32
C ARG A 520 31.34 10.94 -0.04
N PRO A 521 30.97 11.83 0.90
CA PRO A 521 30.08 12.95 0.61
C PRO A 521 30.54 13.80 -0.58
N GLU A 522 31.85 13.95 -0.75
CA GLU A 522 32.47 14.76 -1.82
C GLU A 522 32.19 14.20 -3.24
N PHE A 523 31.93 12.89 -3.38
CA PHE A 523 31.59 12.27 -4.67
C PHE A 523 30.09 12.22 -4.94
N CYS A 524 29.26 12.28 -3.90
CA CYS A 524 27.82 12.10 -4.01
C CYS A 524 27.15 13.12 -4.94
N GLY A 525 27.52 14.40 -4.88
CA GLY A 525 26.93 15.42 -5.75
C GLY A 525 27.20 15.17 -7.24
N ARG A 526 28.45 14.83 -7.58
CA ARG A 526 28.83 14.49 -8.97
C ARG A 526 28.12 13.23 -9.47
N LEU A 527 28.03 12.20 -8.63
CA LEU A 527 27.40 10.94 -9.00
C LEU A 527 25.88 11.09 -9.13
N GLN A 528 25.22 11.86 -8.27
CA GLN A 528 23.79 12.17 -8.37
C GLN A 528 23.47 12.94 -9.67
N ASN A 529 24.32 13.88 -10.07
CA ASN A 529 24.13 14.62 -11.31
C ASN A 529 24.34 13.76 -12.56
N ALA A 530 25.24 12.78 -12.50
CA ALA A 530 25.53 11.88 -13.62
C ALA A 530 24.57 10.68 -13.71
N LEU A 531 24.06 10.21 -12.57
CA LEU A 531 23.17 9.06 -12.46
C LEU A 531 21.96 9.47 -11.60
N PRO A 532 20.78 9.69 -12.20
CA PRO A 532 19.55 9.93 -11.46
C PRO A 532 19.32 8.85 -10.41
N PHE A 533 18.81 9.25 -9.25
CA PHE A 533 18.49 8.34 -8.13
C PHE A 533 19.71 7.65 -7.49
N TYR A 534 20.94 8.12 -7.73
CA TYR A 534 22.13 7.52 -7.13
C TYR A 534 22.10 7.49 -5.60
N LEU A 535 21.68 8.59 -4.95
CA LEU A 535 21.57 8.66 -3.50
C LEU A 535 20.43 7.78 -2.97
N GLU A 536 19.37 7.57 -3.74
CA GLU A 536 18.21 6.77 -3.31
C GLU A 536 18.55 5.29 -3.11
N ARG A 537 19.66 4.80 -3.68
CA ARG A 537 20.14 3.43 -3.48
C ARG A 537 20.42 3.06 -2.00
N THR A 538 20.68 4.05 -1.15
CA THR A 538 20.94 3.85 0.29
C THR A 538 19.82 4.39 1.17
N ALA A 539 18.69 4.76 0.56
CA ALA A 539 17.54 5.29 1.25
C ALA A 539 17.00 4.24 2.25
N GLY A 540 16.98 4.59 3.54
CA GLY A 540 16.48 3.74 4.62
C GLY A 540 17.40 2.57 4.99
N LEU A 541 18.52 2.38 4.30
CA LEU A 541 19.46 1.27 4.49
C LEU A 541 20.69 1.76 5.25
N LYS A 542 21.11 1.00 6.26
CA LYS A 542 22.41 1.24 6.89
C LYS A 542 23.52 0.75 5.96
N PRO A 543 24.61 1.52 5.81
CA PRO A 543 25.73 1.09 5.01
C PRO A 543 26.40 -0.16 5.59
N GLY A 544 26.92 -1.00 4.71
CA GLY A 544 27.54 -2.28 5.06
C GLY A 544 29.06 -2.23 5.10
N LEU A 545 29.66 -3.05 5.96
CA LEU A 545 31.08 -3.43 5.88
C LEU A 545 31.34 -4.16 4.56
N THR A 546 30.45 -5.09 4.23
CA THR A 546 30.39 -5.77 2.93
C THR A 546 29.00 -5.63 2.30
N GLY A 547 28.89 -5.80 0.99
CA GLY A 547 27.64 -5.59 0.28
C GLY A 547 27.53 -6.42 -1.00
N LEU A 548 26.31 -6.55 -1.52
CA LEU A 548 26.01 -7.38 -2.68
C LEU A 548 26.75 -6.91 -3.94
N ALA A 549 26.83 -5.61 -4.18
CA ALA A 549 27.62 -5.04 -5.27
C ALA A 549 29.10 -5.41 -5.14
N GLN A 550 29.64 -5.29 -3.92
CA GLN A 550 31.07 -5.49 -3.64
C GLN A 550 31.52 -6.94 -3.89
N VAL A 551 30.66 -7.93 -3.64
CA VAL A 551 30.99 -9.36 -3.86
C VAL A 551 30.76 -9.83 -5.29
N ASN A 552 29.95 -9.12 -6.09
CA ASN A 552 29.64 -9.52 -7.47
C ASN A 552 30.40 -8.71 -8.53
N GLN A 553 30.77 -7.46 -8.23
CA GLN A 553 31.32 -6.53 -9.22
C GLN A 553 32.73 -6.04 -8.90
N GLY A 554 33.10 -5.92 -7.61
CA GLY A 554 34.41 -5.41 -7.20
C GLY A 554 34.43 -3.89 -6.96
N TYR A 555 35.51 -3.21 -7.39
CA TYR A 555 35.69 -1.76 -7.20
C TYR A 555 35.21 -0.97 -8.43
N ASP A 556 34.63 0.20 -8.18
CA ASP A 556 34.11 1.11 -9.21
C ASP A 556 35.29 1.82 -9.92
N ASN A 557 35.44 1.63 -11.25
CA ASN A 557 36.48 2.31 -12.04
C ASN A 557 35.90 3.30 -13.06
N ASN A 558 34.64 3.11 -13.47
CA ASN A 558 33.94 3.97 -14.43
C ASN A 558 32.47 4.23 -14.00
N LEU A 559 31.76 5.09 -14.73
CA LEU A 559 30.36 5.43 -14.44
C LEU A 559 29.40 4.25 -14.64
N ASP A 560 29.67 3.35 -15.60
CA ASP A 560 28.85 2.16 -15.84
C ASP A 560 28.94 1.17 -14.67
N ASP A 561 30.11 1.10 -14.02
CA ASP A 561 30.29 0.32 -12.82
C ASP A 561 29.39 0.83 -11.69
N VAL A 562 29.37 2.15 -11.50
CA VAL A 562 28.52 2.79 -10.52
C VAL A 562 27.03 2.56 -10.84
N LYS A 563 26.65 2.55 -12.12
CA LYS A 563 25.28 2.22 -12.55
C LYS A 563 24.89 0.78 -12.18
N ASN A 564 25.76 -0.19 -12.44
CA ASN A 564 25.51 -1.60 -12.07
C ASN A 564 25.42 -1.79 -10.54
N LYS A 565 26.24 -1.06 -9.78
CA LYS A 565 26.19 -1.04 -8.31
C LYS A 565 24.83 -0.60 -7.77
N ILE A 566 24.19 0.40 -8.39
CA ILE A 566 22.82 0.82 -8.02
C ILE A 566 21.86 -0.37 -8.12
N GLY A 567 21.93 -1.16 -9.20
CA GLY A 567 21.08 -2.34 -9.38
C GLY A 567 21.28 -3.40 -8.28
N TRP A 568 22.53 -3.67 -7.91
CA TRP A 568 22.85 -4.59 -6.81
C TRP A 568 22.36 -4.09 -5.45
N ASP A 569 22.50 -2.79 -5.18
CA ASP A 569 22.04 -2.19 -3.92
C ASP A 569 20.50 -2.25 -3.80
N HIS A 570 19.77 -2.02 -4.90
CA HIS A 570 18.32 -2.23 -4.96
C HIS A 570 17.92 -3.70 -4.80
N ALA A 571 18.64 -4.62 -5.44
CA ALA A 571 18.40 -6.06 -5.27
C ALA A 571 18.59 -6.50 -3.80
N TYR A 572 19.57 -5.92 -3.11
CA TYR A 572 19.75 -6.13 -1.68
C TYR A 572 18.59 -5.54 -0.87
N ALA A 573 18.17 -4.31 -1.16
CA ALA A 573 17.03 -3.66 -0.51
C ALA A 573 15.75 -4.52 -0.59
N LEU A 574 15.46 -5.08 -1.78
CA LEU A 574 14.32 -5.97 -1.99
C LEU A 574 14.39 -7.25 -1.16
N ALA A 575 15.59 -7.80 -0.94
CA ALA A 575 15.76 -9.00 -0.11
C ALA A 575 15.40 -8.74 1.37
N LEU A 576 15.43 -7.48 1.84
CA LEU A 576 15.05 -7.11 3.20
C LEU A 576 13.53 -7.07 3.44
N SER A 577 12.74 -7.22 2.37
CA SER A 577 11.27 -7.25 2.46
C SER A 577 10.73 -8.46 3.26
N SER A 578 11.52 -9.54 3.37
CA SER A 578 11.14 -10.77 4.08
C SER A 578 12.31 -11.33 4.91
N PRO A 579 12.09 -11.79 6.16
CA PRO A 579 13.16 -12.34 7.00
C PRO A 579 13.90 -13.51 6.36
N LEU A 580 13.20 -14.40 5.65
CA LEU A 580 13.81 -15.58 5.04
C LEU A 580 14.68 -15.21 3.83
N GLN A 581 14.24 -14.24 3.03
CA GLN A 581 14.99 -13.74 1.88
C GLN A 581 16.23 -12.98 2.32
N TRP A 582 16.09 -12.13 3.35
CA TRP A 582 17.21 -11.44 4.00
C TRP A 582 18.25 -12.44 4.49
N LEU A 583 17.85 -13.43 5.28
CA LEU A 583 18.78 -14.41 5.84
C LEU A 583 19.54 -15.17 4.75
N LYS A 584 18.84 -15.60 3.69
CA LYS A 584 19.47 -16.27 2.54
C LYS A 584 20.48 -15.36 1.83
N MET A 585 20.14 -14.08 1.65
CA MET A 585 20.99 -13.10 0.99
C MET A 585 22.24 -12.80 1.83
N ASP A 586 22.07 -12.51 3.13
CA ASP A 586 23.17 -12.19 4.04
C ASP A 586 24.14 -13.38 4.17
N ILE A 587 23.62 -14.62 4.30
CA ILE A 587 24.46 -15.83 4.29
C ILE A 587 25.25 -15.95 2.99
N ALA A 588 24.61 -15.75 1.83
CA ALA A 588 25.28 -15.83 0.54
C ALA A 588 26.40 -14.78 0.39
N ILE A 589 26.16 -13.55 0.87
CA ILE A 589 27.15 -12.48 0.85
C ILE A 589 28.32 -12.82 1.79
N ILE A 590 28.06 -13.30 3.01
CA ILE A 590 29.12 -13.72 3.96
C ILE A 590 30.04 -14.78 3.33
N PHE A 591 29.47 -15.84 2.76
CA PHE A 591 30.26 -16.90 2.12
C PHE A 591 31.11 -16.37 0.97
N LYS A 592 30.54 -15.50 0.10
CA LYS A 592 31.30 -14.87 -0.98
C LYS A 592 32.41 -13.96 -0.45
N THR A 593 32.17 -13.21 0.62
CA THR A 593 33.17 -12.34 1.24
C THR A 593 34.33 -13.14 1.81
N ILE A 594 34.06 -14.21 2.56
CA ILE A 594 35.10 -15.12 3.08
C ILE A 594 35.90 -15.72 1.93
N TYR A 595 35.24 -16.18 0.87
CA TYR A 595 35.89 -16.73 -0.31
C TYR A 595 36.85 -15.72 -0.99
N ILE A 596 36.43 -14.45 -1.11
CA ILE A 596 37.24 -13.37 -1.67
C ILE A 596 38.46 -13.07 -0.77
N MET A 597 38.27 -13.05 0.55
CA MET A 597 39.35 -12.82 1.53
C MET A 597 40.40 -13.94 1.48
N VAL A 598 39.98 -15.20 1.47
CA VAL A 598 40.89 -16.36 1.41
C VAL A 598 41.70 -16.36 0.10
N ARG A 599 41.08 -15.98 -1.03
CA ARG A 599 41.78 -15.85 -2.32
C ARG A 599 42.65 -14.60 -2.45
N LYS A 600 42.74 -13.75 -1.41
CA LYS A 600 43.47 -12.47 -1.42
C LYS A 600 43.08 -11.58 -2.63
N ARG A 601 41.81 -11.61 -3.03
CA ARG A 601 41.26 -10.76 -4.12
C ARG A 601 40.69 -9.44 -3.59
N GLY A 602 41.10 -9.05 -2.38
CA GLY A 602 40.80 -7.75 -1.80
C GLY A 602 41.66 -6.66 -2.44
N GLN A 603 41.34 -6.30 -3.68
CA GLN A 603 41.98 -5.24 -4.47
C GLN A 603 43.31 -5.62 -5.14
#